data_AF-A0A1F2VQY5-F1
#
_entry.id   AF-A0A1F2VQY5-F1
#
_cell.length_a   1.000
_cell.length_b   1.000
_cell.length_c   1.000
_cell.angle_alpha   90.00
_cell.angle_beta   90.00
_cell.angle_gamma   90.00
#
_symmetry.space_group_name_H-M   'P 1'
#
loop_
_entity.id
_entity.type
_entity.pdbx_description
1 polymer ?
#
loop_
_entity_poly.entity_id
_entity_poly.type
_entity_poly.pdbx_seq_one_letter_code
_entity_poly.pdbx_strand_id
1 'polypeptide(L)'
;MRFIDEYRDPDAAAGYARALRRITTRPWTLMEVCGGQTHAIVKFGVDELLPPEVTLVHGPGCPVCVTPLEEGRAEVENQYARAVRRDGNQPAQQLVREVFRVVPRKWRGVGEIPQSGLALARPYQSFDAELRFGIAGHTADEPTECCSGLIMQGLMKPRECSAFGTRCTPEHPLGATMVSSEGACAAYHHYRRLDIPRQEAEVATHAD
;
A
#
# COMPACT_ATOMS: atom_id res chain seq x y z
N MET A 1 -5.92 -10.93 22.71
CA MET A 1 -6.66 -9.99 21.82
C MET A 1 -7.79 -10.78 21.20
N ARG A 2 -9.04 -10.30 21.31
CA ARG A 2 -10.22 -11.03 20.85
C ARG A 2 -10.12 -11.32 19.34
N PHE A 3 -10.50 -12.52 18.90
CA PHE A 3 -10.51 -12.97 17.49
C PHE A 3 -9.15 -13.18 16.83
N ILE A 4 -8.05 -13.30 17.58
CA ILE A 4 -6.76 -13.71 17.00
C ILE A 4 -6.80 -15.19 16.62
N ASP A 5 -7.24 -16.05 17.53
CA ASP A 5 -7.11 -17.51 17.37
C ASP A 5 -8.06 -18.05 16.29
N GLU A 6 -9.23 -17.42 16.11
CA GLU A 6 -10.23 -17.83 15.12
C GLU A 6 -9.83 -17.54 13.66
N TYR A 7 -8.99 -16.52 13.43
CA TYR A 7 -8.63 -16.07 12.07
C TYR A 7 -7.15 -16.25 11.75
N ARG A 8 -6.33 -16.72 12.70
CA ARG A 8 -4.92 -17.08 12.49
C ARG A 8 -4.76 -18.58 12.53
N ASP A 9 -5.28 -19.23 11.50
CA ASP A 9 -5.27 -20.68 11.33
C ASP A 9 -4.45 -21.07 10.08
N PRO A 10 -3.30 -21.76 10.23
CA PRO A 10 -2.47 -22.18 9.11
C PRO A 10 -3.15 -23.25 8.24
N ASP A 11 -3.97 -24.13 8.82
CA ASP A 11 -4.66 -25.19 8.08
C ASP A 11 -5.78 -24.59 7.22
N ALA A 12 -6.50 -23.62 7.75
CA ALA A 12 -7.47 -22.83 6.97
C ALA A 12 -6.78 -22.08 5.82
N ALA A 13 -5.65 -21.41 6.08
CA ALA A 13 -4.88 -20.71 5.05
C ALA A 13 -4.42 -21.65 3.92
N ALA A 14 -3.90 -22.83 4.26
CA ALA A 14 -3.52 -23.84 3.29
C ALA A 14 -4.74 -24.39 2.52
N GLY A 15 -5.89 -24.53 3.18
CA GLY A 15 -7.17 -24.88 2.57
C GLY A 15 -7.60 -23.86 1.50
N TYR A 16 -7.53 -22.56 1.82
CA TYR A 16 -7.81 -21.49 0.88
C TYR A 16 -6.83 -21.46 -0.29
N ALA A 17 -5.53 -21.61 -0.05
CA ALA A 17 -4.53 -21.67 -1.12
C ALA A 17 -4.83 -22.81 -2.12
N ARG A 18 -5.20 -24.00 -1.63
CA ARG A 18 -5.63 -25.12 -2.48
C ARG A 18 -6.92 -24.81 -3.25
N ALA A 19 -7.87 -24.13 -2.63
CA ALA A 19 -9.10 -23.73 -3.31
C ALA A 19 -8.84 -22.71 -4.42
N LEU A 20 -8.05 -21.67 -4.14
CA LEU A 20 -7.64 -20.65 -5.10
C LEU A 20 -6.98 -21.28 -6.33
N ARG A 21 -6.02 -22.21 -6.14
CA ARG A 21 -5.39 -22.95 -7.26
C ARG A 21 -6.37 -23.70 -8.16
N ARG A 22 -7.52 -24.14 -7.65
CA ARG A 22 -8.54 -24.84 -8.46
C ARG A 22 -9.44 -23.89 -9.24
N ILE A 23 -9.67 -22.67 -8.73
CA ILE A 23 -10.64 -21.73 -9.32
C ILE A 23 -9.97 -20.67 -10.19
N THR A 24 -8.67 -20.45 -10.04
CA THR A 24 -7.93 -19.49 -10.86
C THR A 24 -7.78 -20.04 -12.28
N THR A 25 -8.54 -19.49 -13.22
CA THR A 25 -8.57 -19.94 -14.63
C THR A 25 -7.72 -19.09 -15.56
N ARG A 26 -7.29 -17.91 -15.10
CA ARG A 26 -6.55 -16.92 -15.88
C ARG A 26 -5.67 -16.05 -14.97
N PRO A 27 -4.75 -15.25 -15.56
CA PRO A 27 -4.00 -14.27 -14.80
C PRO A 27 -4.89 -13.20 -14.15
N TRP A 28 -4.59 -12.89 -12.89
CA TRP A 28 -5.28 -11.88 -12.08
C TRP A 28 -4.27 -10.95 -11.42
N THR A 29 -4.53 -9.65 -11.49
CA THR A 29 -3.81 -8.66 -10.67
C THR A 29 -4.75 -8.17 -9.57
N LEU A 30 -4.41 -8.44 -8.32
CA LEU A 30 -5.15 -8.03 -7.15
C LEU A 30 -4.37 -6.94 -6.42
N MET A 31 -4.96 -5.75 -6.30
CA MET A 31 -4.37 -4.66 -5.56
C MET A 31 -4.97 -4.59 -4.16
N GLU A 32 -4.11 -4.58 -3.15
CA GLU A 32 -4.48 -4.13 -1.82
C GLU A 32 -4.01 -2.69 -1.63
N VAL A 33 -4.61 -2.00 -0.67
CA VAL A 33 -4.44 -0.56 -0.47
C VAL A 33 -4.43 -0.29 1.04
N CYS A 34 -3.72 -1.09 1.83
CA CYS A 34 -3.61 -0.93 3.27
C CYS A 34 -2.24 -1.43 3.74
N GLY A 35 -1.40 -0.55 4.27
CA GLY A 35 -0.07 -0.93 4.74
C GLY A 35 -0.07 -2.06 5.77
N GLY A 36 -1.09 -2.12 6.65
CA GLY A 36 -1.28 -3.26 7.56
C GLY A 36 -1.48 -4.60 6.84
N GLN A 37 -2.19 -4.61 5.70
CA GLN A 37 -2.31 -5.78 4.84
C GLN A 37 -1.01 -6.07 4.10
N THR A 38 -0.32 -5.06 3.56
CA THR A 38 1.01 -5.22 2.97
C THR A 38 1.96 -5.92 3.94
N HIS A 39 2.00 -5.47 5.20
CA HIS A 39 2.82 -6.08 6.25
C HIS A 39 2.42 -7.53 6.51
N ALA A 40 1.12 -7.83 6.62
CA ALA A 40 0.66 -9.19 6.84
C ALA A 40 1.01 -10.11 5.65
N ILE A 41 0.76 -9.66 4.42
CA ILE A 41 1.05 -10.42 3.19
C ILE A 41 2.52 -10.78 3.14
N VAL A 42 3.39 -9.78 3.28
CA VAL A 42 4.83 -9.95 3.12
C VAL A 42 5.42 -10.77 4.27
N LYS A 43 5.00 -10.49 5.52
CA LYS A 43 5.49 -11.18 6.72
C LYS A 43 5.14 -12.67 6.73
N PHE A 44 3.92 -13.02 6.30
CA PHE A 44 3.43 -14.40 6.36
C PHE A 44 3.54 -15.13 5.01
N GLY A 45 4.09 -14.48 3.98
CA GLY A 45 4.25 -15.08 2.65
C GLY A 45 2.95 -15.44 1.96
N VAL A 46 1.92 -14.63 2.18
CA VAL A 46 0.61 -14.86 1.54
C VAL A 46 0.74 -14.79 0.03
N ASP A 47 1.59 -13.90 -0.49
CA ASP A 47 1.86 -13.78 -1.92
C ASP A 47 2.55 -15.02 -2.51
N GLU A 48 3.32 -15.76 -1.72
CA GLU A 48 3.97 -17.01 -2.12
C GLU A 48 3.03 -18.22 -2.07
N LEU A 49 1.96 -18.13 -1.27
CA LEU A 49 0.94 -19.18 -1.16
C LEU A 49 -0.05 -19.18 -2.34
N LEU A 50 -0.20 -18.04 -3.01
CA LEU A 50 -1.15 -17.87 -4.11
C LEU A 50 -0.72 -18.64 -5.37
N PRO A 51 -1.66 -18.96 -6.28
CA PRO A 51 -1.34 -19.49 -7.60
C PRO A 51 -0.44 -18.50 -8.38
N PRO A 52 0.50 -18.98 -9.21
CA PRO A 52 1.41 -18.11 -9.97
C PRO A 52 0.69 -17.16 -10.93
N GLU A 53 -0.55 -17.47 -11.33
CA GLU A 53 -1.41 -16.62 -12.13
C GLU A 53 -1.95 -15.41 -11.35
N VAL A 54 -1.91 -15.43 -10.02
CA VAL A 54 -2.39 -14.33 -9.17
C VAL A 54 -1.22 -13.45 -8.73
N THR A 55 -1.17 -12.23 -9.26
CA THR A 55 -0.21 -11.21 -8.87
C THR A 55 -0.84 -10.27 -7.84
N LEU A 56 -0.29 -10.25 -6.61
CA LEU A 56 -0.61 -9.21 -5.62
C LEU A 56 0.27 -7.97 -5.83
N VAL A 57 -0.35 -6.79 -5.82
CA VAL A 57 0.31 -5.47 -5.90
C VAL A 57 -0.15 -4.53 -4.78
N HIS A 58 0.68 -3.55 -4.44
CA HIS A 58 0.50 -2.69 -3.26
C HIS A 58 0.17 -1.25 -3.67
N GLY A 59 -1.05 -0.81 -3.40
CA GLY A 59 -1.52 0.54 -3.71
C GLY A 59 -1.19 1.58 -2.63
N PRO A 60 -1.71 2.82 -2.74
CA PRO A 60 -1.30 3.96 -1.91
C PRO A 60 -1.95 4.02 -0.51
N GLY A 61 -2.43 2.90 0.05
CA GLY A 61 -2.87 2.84 1.46
C GLY A 61 -4.23 3.51 1.81
N CYS A 62 -5.34 3.20 1.12
CA CYS A 62 -6.73 3.57 1.48
C CYS A 62 -7.73 2.43 1.12
N PRO A 63 -8.73 2.04 1.94
CA PRO A 63 -9.18 0.63 2.11
C PRO A 63 -9.70 -0.13 0.87
N VAL A 64 -9.58 -1.45 0.97
CA VAL A 64 -9.85 -2.46 -0.08
C VAL A 64 -11.32 -2.57 -0.47
N CYS A 65 -11.56 -2.66 -1.78
CA CYS A 65 -12.74 -3.28 -2.38
C CYS A 65 -12.34 -4.64 -2.96
N VAL A 66 -13.04 -5.71 -2.59
CA VAL A 66 -12.90 -7.02 -3.25
C VAL A 66 -14.01 -7.13 -4.29
N THR A 67 -13.64 -7.41 -5.55
CA THR A 67 -14.59 -7.59 -6.66
C THR A 67 -14.47 -9.01 -7.24
N PRO A 68 -15.51 -9.86 -7.14
CA PRO A 68 -15.50 -11.20 -7.72
C PRO A 68 -15.78 -11.18 -9.24
N LEU A 69 -14.72 -11.00 -10.03
CA LEU A 69 -14.82 -10.79 -11.49
C LEU A 69 -14.96 -12.08 -12.33
N GLU A 70 -14.71 -13.28 -11.77
CA GLU A 70 -14.85 -14.58 -12.49
C GLU A 70 -16.32 -14.85 -12.89
N GLU A 71 -17.30 -14.41 -12.09
CA GLU A 71 -18.73 -14.61 -12.34
C GLU A 71 -19.34 -13.48 -13.20
N GLY A 72 -18.52 -12.58 -13.75
CA GLY A 72 -19.00 -11.34 -14.38
C GLY A 72 -19.66 -10.37 -13.41
N ARG A 73 -19.46 -10.56 -12.09
CA ARG A 73 -20.03 -9.72 -11.04
C ARG A 73 -19.08 -8.58 -10.69
N ALA A 74 -19.65 -7.39 -10.53
CA ALA A 74 -18.94 -6.19 -10.08
C ALA A 74 -19.58 -5.71 -8.78
N GLU A 75 -19.28 -6.42 -7.69
CA GLU A 75 -19.88 -6.20 -6.38
C GLU A 75 -18.82 -5.90 -5.32
N VAL A 76 -19.24 -5.24 -4.23
CA VAL A 76 -18.40 -4.98 -3.06
C VAL A 76 -18.88 -5.88 -1.92
N GLU A 77 -18.00 -6.77 -1.47
CA GLU A 77 -18.28 -7.67 -0.35
C GLU A 77 -17.57 -7.23 0.94
N ASN A 78 -18.27 -7.33 2.07
CA ASN A 78 -17.71 -7.01 3.38
C ASN A 78 -17.26 -8.27 4.12
N GLN A 79 -16.00 -8.67 3.89
CA GLN A 79 -15.35 -9.78 4.58
C GLN A 79 -14.83 -9.41 5.99
N TYR A 80 -15.10 -8.18 6.46
CA TYR A 80 -14.69 -7.66 7.76
C TYR A 80 -15.87 -7.15 8.59
N ALA A 81 -17.05 -7.77 8.41
CA ALA A 81 -18.33 -7.36 9.00
C ALA A 81 -18.33 -7.27 10.54
N ARG A 82 -17.42 -7.98 11.21
CA ARG A 82 -17.21 -7.90 12.66
C ARG A 82 -16.75 -6.52 13.15
N ALA A 83 -16.10 -5.74 12.28
CA ALA A 83 -15.56 -4.42 12.61
C ALA A 83 -16.13 -3.31 11.72
N VAL A 84 -16.55 -3.64 10.49
CA VAL A 84 -17.05 -2.67 9.51
C VAL A 84 -18.55 -2.87 9.32
N ARG A 85 -19.32 -1.85 9.68
CA ARG A 85 -20.77 -1.77 9.36
C ARG A 85 -20.97 -1.15 7.98
N ARG A 86 -22.08 -1.50 7.31
CA ARG A 86 -22.44 -0.93 6.01
C ARG A 86 -22.54 0.59 6.03
N ASP A 87 -23.11 1.15 7.09
CA ASP A 87 -23.22 2.60 7.26
C ASP A 87 -21.93 3.22 7.86
N GLY A 88 -20.93 2.40 8.18
CA GLY A 88 -19.69 2.84 8.83
C GLY A 88 -19.91 3.45 10.22
N ASN A 89 -19.03 4.39 10.58
CA ASN A 89 -19.14 5.17 11.81
C ASN A 89 -19.78 6.54 11.49
N GLN A 90 -21.11 6.61 11.63
CA GLN A 90 -21.90 7.82 11.32
C GLN A 90 -21.45 9.05 12.13
N PRO A 91 -21.23 8.98 13.45
CA PRO A 91 -20.66 10.10 14.21
C PRO A 91 -19.33 10.61 13.65
N ALA A 92 -18.40 9.72 13.32
CA ALA A 92 -17.11 10.11 12.76
C ALA A 92 -17.25 10.74 11.37
N GLN A 93 -18.10 10.19 10.51
CA GLN A 93 -18.38 10.77 9.19
C GLN A 93 -18.96 12.19 9.31
N GLN A 94 -19.87 12.41 10.26
CA GLN A 94 -20.47 13.73 10.48
C GLN A 94 -19.41 14.75 10.91
N LEU A 95 -18.54 14.40 11.85
CA LEU A 95 -17.43 15.26 12.28
C LEU A 95 -16.47 15.58 11.14
N VAL A 96 -16.11 14.59 10.33
CA VAL A 96 -15.23 14.82 9.16
C VAL A 96 -15.89 15.79 8.17
N ARG A 97 -17.19 15.63 7.89
CA ARG A 97 -17.93 16.53 6.99
C ARG A 97 -18.11 17.94 7.56
N GLU A 98 -18.17 18.08 8.88
CA GLU A 98 -18.28 19.37 9.55
C GLU A 98 -16.95 20.14 9.51
N VAL A 99 -15.86 19.46 9.83
CA VAL A 99 -14.53 20.08 10.00
C VAL A 99 -13.82 20.30 8.66
N PHE A 100 -14.05 19.42 7.68
CA PHE A 100 -13.30 19.40 6.43
C PHE A 100 -14.17 19.60 5.20
N ARG A 101 -13.54 20.12 4.14
CA ARG A 101 -14.06 20.15 2.77
C ARG A 101 -13.15 19.33 1.86
N VAL A 102 -13.76 18.67 0.87
CA VAL A 102 -13.04 17.89 -0.13
C VAL A 102 -12.35 18.81 -1.13
N VAL A 103 -11.07 18.56 -1.40
CA VAL A 103 -10.23 19.35 -2.32
C VAL A 103 -9.37 18.42 -3.19
N PRO A 104 -8.89 18.87 -4.36
CA PRO A 104 -7.81 18.17 -5.04
C PRO A 104 -6.56 18.14 -4.15
N ARG A 105 -5.79 17.05 -4.24
CA ARG A 105 -4.48 16.97 -3.59
C ARG A 105 -3.47 16.23 -4.45
N LYS A 106 -2.23 16.69 -4.34
CA LYS A 106 -1.05 16.03 -4.90
C LYS A 106 -0.65 14.87 -3.98
N TRP A 107 -0.76 13.66 -4.49
CA TRP A 107 -0.25 12.45 -3.88
C TRP A 107 1.19 12.26 -4.32
N ARG A 108 2.09 12.09 -3.36
CA ARG A 108 3.51 11.85 -3.61
C ARG A 108 3.67 10.63 -4.53
N GLY A 109 4.49 10.73 -5.58
CA GLY A 109 4.68 9.69 -6.61
C GLY A 109 3.50 9.41 -7.55
N VAL A 110 2.28 9.91 -7.30
CA VAL A 110 1.09 9.63 -8.14
C VAL A 110 0.63 10.87 -8.90
N GLY A 111 0.84 12.07 -8.34
CA GLY A 111 0.39 13.32 -8.92
C GLY A 111 -0.89 13.83 -8.28
N GLU A 112 -1.52 14.83 -8.89
CA GLU A 112 -2.78 15.37 -8.38
C GLU A 112 -3.95 14.45 -8.70
N ILE A 113 -4.75 14.15 -7.67
CA ILE A 113 -5.99 13.40 -7.81
C ILE A 113 -7.16 14.31 -7.41
N PRO A 114 -8.18 14.49 -8.28
CA PRO A 114 -9.37 15.25 -7.94
C PRO A 114 -10.07 14.68 -6.71
N GLN A 115 -10.62 15.55 -5.85
CA GLN A 115 -11.45 15.17 -4.70
C GLN A 115 -10.82 14.14 -3.74
N SER A 116 -9.49 14.14 -3.62
CA SER A 116 -8.74 13.12 -2.88
C SER A 116 -8.18 13.59 -1.54
N GLY A 117 -8.32 14.87 -1.21
CA GLY A 117 -7.82 15.43 0.04
C GLY A 117 -8.86 16.21 0.82
N LEU A 118 -8.48 16.53 2.06
CA LEU A 118 -9.28 17.30 3.00
C LEU A 118 -8.55 18.60 3.34
N ALA A 119 -9.27 19.71 3.27
CA ALA A 119 -8.85 21.01 3.77
C ALA A 119 -9.82 21.47 4.86
N LEU A 120 -9.36 22.32 5.79
CA LEU A 120 -10.25 22.84 6.83
C LEU A 120 -11.38 23.67 6.22
N ALA A 121 -12.60 23.44 6.72
CA ALA A 121 -13.78 24.20 6.34
C ALA A 121 -13.69 25.63 6.89
N ARG A 122 -14.48 26.55 6.32
CA ARG A 122 -14.44 27.99 6.66
C ARG A 122 -14.50 28.29 8.17
N PRO A 123 -15.38 27.64 8.97
CA PRO A 123 -15.43 27.87 10.41
C PRO A 123 -14.15 27.49 11.15
N TYR A 124 -13.32 26.63 10.56
CA TYR A 124 -12.09 26.07 11.14
C TYR A 124 -10.82 26.64 10.51
N GLN A 125 -10.91 27.60 9.57
CA GLN A 125 -9.75 28.16 8.85
C GLN A 125 -8.72 28.84 9.75
N SER A 126 -9.11 29.34 10.93
CA SER A 126 -8.16 29.90 11.90
C SER A 126 -7.12 28.89 12.41
N PHE A 127 -7.40 27.59 12.24
CA PHE A 127 -6.50 26.49 12.60
C PHE A 127 -5.65 26.00 11.41
N ASP A 128 -5.90 26.51 10.21
CA ASP A 128 -5.14 26.13 9.02
C ASP A 128 -3.75 26.77 9.05
N ALA A 129 -2.70 25.95 9.15
CA ALA A 129 -1.33 26.41 9.20
C ALA A 129 -0.89 27.11 7.90
N GLU A 130 -1.37 26.64 6.73
CA GLU A 130 -1.05 27.25 5.44
C GLU A 130 -1.54 28.70 5.40
N LEU A 131 -2.75 28.95 5.91
CA LEU A 131 -3.34 30.29 6.00
C LEU A 131 -2.72 31.13 7.13
N ARG A 132 -2.58 30.55 8.32
CA ARG A 132 -2.12 31.25 9.52
C ARG A 132 -0.68 31.75 9.40
N PHE A 133 0.17 30.97 8.74
CA PHE A 133 1.59 31.29 8.60
C PHE A 133 1.97 31.74 7.19
N GLY A 134 1.02 31.76 6.24
CA GLY A 134 1.28 32.16 4.86
C GLY A 134 2.25 31.22 4.12
N ILE A 135 2.24 29.94 4.49
CA ILE A 135 3.17 28.90 3.98
C ILE A 135 2.51 27.98 2.94
N ALA A 136 1.41 28.42 2.34
CA ALA A 136 0.76 27.67 1.27
C ALA A 136 1.71 27.46 0.08
N GLY A 137 1.73 26.25 -0.47
CA GLY A 137 2.44 25.96 -1.73
C GLY A 137 3.87 25.44 -1.60
N HIS A 138 4.37 25.13 -0.39
CA HIS A 138 5.63 24.41 -0.28
C HIS A 138 5.50 22.99 -0.86
N THR A 139 6.36 22.68 -1.84
CA THR A 139 6.47 21.35 -2.43
C THR A 139 7.85 20.78 -2.14
N ALA A 140 7.90 19.50 -1.77
CA ALA A 140 9.13 18.74 -1.75
C ALA A 140 9.22 17.91 -3.04
N ASP A 141 10.35 18.01 -3.72
CA ASP A 141 10.67 17.16 -4.86
C ASP A 141 11.17 15.80 -4.38
N GLU A 142 10.80 14.76 -5.10
CA GLU A 142 11.31 13.41 -4.83
C GLU A 142 12.59 13.17 -5.64
N PRO A 143 13.55 12.40 -5.09
CA PRO A 143 14.68 11.91 -5.88
C PRO A 143 14.17 11.21 -7.13
N THR A 144 14.71 11.58 -8.29
CA THR A 144 14.29 11.02 -9.60
C THR A 144 14.53 9.51 -9.70
N GLU A 145 15.48 8.97 -8.92
CA GLU A 145 15.74 7.53 -8.85
C GLU A 145 14.68 6.76 -8.02
N CYS A 146 13.80 7.44 -7.28
CA CYS A 146 12.81 6.79 -6.44
C CYS A 146 11.61 6.28 -7.26
N CYS A 147 11.39 4.96 -7.28
CA CYS A 147 10.24 4.34 -7.95
C CYS A 147 8.98 4.25 -7.08
N SER A 148 8.89 4.97 -5.96
CA SER A 148 7.77 4.83 -5.01
C SER A 148 6.40 5.07 -5.65
N GLY A 149 6.31 5.99 -6.61
CA GLY A 149 5.12 6.25 -7.40
C GLY A 149 4.63 5.03 -8.19
N LEU A 150 5.53 4.34 -8.89
CA LEU A 150 5.21 3.12 -9.65
C LEU A 150 4.78 1.99 -8.71
N ILE A 151 5.43 1.89 -7.55
CA ILE A 151 5.07 0.91 -6.53
C ILE A 151 3.65 1.16 -6.04
N MET A 152 3.33 2.39 -5.64
CA MET A 152 2.00 2.77 -5.17
C MET A 152 0.92 2.69 -6.25
N GLN A 153 1.28 2.72 -7.54
CA GLN A 153 0.33 2.49 -8.64
C GLN A 153 0.15 0.99 -8.93
N GLY A 154 0.84 0.10 -8.22
CA GLY A 154 0.86 -1.34 -8.46
C GLY A 154 1.50 -1.74 -9.79
N LEU A 155 2.28 -0.84 -10.40
CA LEU A 155 3.01 -1.08 -11.65
C LEU A 155 4.36 -1.75 -11.43
N MET A 156 4.82 -1.79 -10.17
CA MET A 156 6.13 -2.30 -9.78
C MET A 156 6.09 -2.82 -8.33
N LYS A 157 6.86 -3.84 -8.01
CA LYS A 157 7.14 -4.30 -6.64
C LYS A 157 8.43 -3.68 -6.10
N PRO A 158 8.59 -3.51 -4.78
CA PRO A 158 9.82 -2.95 -4.21
C PRO A 158 11.11 -3.63 -4.67
N ARG A 159 11.09 -4.96 -4.82
CA ARG A 159 12.24 -5.76 -5.30
C ARG A 159 12.66 -5.49 -6.74
N GLU A 160 11.80 -4.86 -7.54
CA GLU A 160 12.09 -4.49 -8.93
C GLU A 160 12.72 -3.09 -9.03
N CYS A 161 12.75 -2.34 -7.92
CA CYS A 161 13.42 -1.05 -7.86
C CYS A 161 14.93 -1.24 -7.65
N SER A 162 15.74 -0.70 -8.56
CA SER A 162 17.21 -0.84 -8.53
C SER A 162 17.89 -0.23 -7.31
N ALA A 163 17.25 0.74 -6.65
CA ALA A 163 17.77 1.37 -5.43
C ALA A 163 17.38 0.62 -4.15
N PHE A 164 16.42 -0.31 -4.21
CA PHE A 164 15.84 -0.98 -3.04
C PHE A 164 16.87 -1.87 -2.34
N GLY A 165 17.03 -1.70 -1.01
CA GLY A 165 17.93 -2.51 -0.18
C GLY A 165 19.42 -2.22 -0.38
N THR A 166 19.77 -1.34 -1.32
CA THR A 166 21.14 -0.87 -1.59
C THR A 166 21.30 0.57 -1.14
N ARG A 167 20.98 1.54 -2.02
CA ARG A 167 21.01 2.98 -1.71
C ARG A 167 19.78 3.44 -0.93
N CYS A 168 18.65 2.76 -1.09
CA CYS A 168 17.42 3.01 -0.36
C CYS A 168 17.26 1.99 0.76
N THR A 169 17.44 2.43 1.99
CA THR A 169 17.30 1.64 3.23
C THR A 169 16.46 2.42 4.25
N PRO A 170 15.96 1.80 5.33
CA PRO A 170 15.31 2.53 6.42
C PRO A 170 16.19 3.64 7.01
N GLU A 171 17.50 3.40 7.08
CA GLU A 171 18.48 4.39 7.57
C GLU A 171 18.76 5.50 6.55
N HIS A 172 18.71 5.18 5.25
CA HIS A 172 18.91 6.12 4.15
C HIS A 172 17.75 6.02 3.13
N PRO A 173 16.55 6.54 3.46
CA PRO A 173 15.37 6.32 2.63
C PRO A 173 15.30 7.32 1.48
N LEU A 174 15.08 6.82 0.27
CA LEU A 174 14.89 7.67 -0.92
C LEU A 174 13.43 8.10 -1.14
N GLY A 175 12.46 7.38 -0.56
CA GLY A 175 11.04 7.58 -0.85
C GLY A 175 10.13 7.31 0.34
N ALA A 176 8.92 7.87 0.29
CA ALA A 176 7.94 7.76 1.38
C ALA A 176 7.58 6.32 1.75
N THR A 177 7.59 5.41 0.77
CA THR A 177 7.30 3.98 0.99
C THR A 177 8.40 3.23 1.75
N MET A 178 9.60 3.81 1.89
CA MET A 178 10.69 3.30 2.76
C MET A 178 10.69 4.00 4.13
N VAL A 179 10.30 5.28 4.19
CA VAL A 179 10.19 6.04 5.44
C VAL A 179 9.01 5.57 6.30
N SER A 180 7.87 5.30 5.67
CA SER A 180 6.65 4.95 6.37
C SER A 180 6.73 3.57 7.00
N SER A 181 6.29 3.46 8.26
CA SER A 181 6.12 2.18 8.97
C SER A 181 5.03 1.29 8.36
N GLU A 182 4.20 1.84 7.48
CA GLU A 182 3.16 1.15 6.71
C GLU A 182 3.53 1.03 5.22
N GLY A 183 4.73 1.48 4.84
CA GLY A 183 5.15 1.54 3.44
C GLY A 183 5.55 0.17 2.89
N ALA A 184 5.18 -0.11 1.64
CA ALA A 184 5.51 -1.38 0.98
C ALA A 184 7.02 -1.65 0.91
N CYS A 185 7.86 -0.64 0.66
CA CYS A 185 9.30 -0.83 0.65
C CYS A 185 9.83 -1.17 2.05
N ALA A 186 9.37 -0.46 3.09
CA ALA A 186 9.75 -0.77 4.47
C ALA A 186 9.35 -2.21 4.86
N ALA A 187 8.14 -2.65 4.48
CA ALA A 187 7.65 -4.00 4.72
C ALA A 187 8.54 -5.06 4.05
N TYR A 188 8.84 -4.90 2.76
CA TYR A 188 9.72 -5.82 2.03
C TYR A 188 11.12 -5.83 2.62
N HIS A 189 11.67 -4.67 2.99
CA HIS A 189 13.02 -4.58 3.54
C HIS A 189 13.10 -5.28 4.91
N HIS A 190 12.04 -5.16 5.72
CA HIS A 190 12.02 -5.74 7.05
C HIS A 190 11.86 -7.26 7.05
N TYR A 191 10.98 -7.80 6.17
CA TYR A 191 10.61 -9.22 6.20
C TYR A 191 11.24 -10.06 5.09
N ARG A 192 11.73 -9.46 4.00
CA ARG A 192 12.15 -10.15 2.76
C ARG A 192 13.53 -9.74 2.26
N ARG A 193 14.41 -9.29 3.16
CA ARG A 193 15.78 -8.85 2.81
C ARG A 193 16.63 -9.94 2.15
N LEU A 194 16.29 -11.22 2.33
CA LEU A 194 17.12 -12.38 1.96
C LEU A 194 16.82 -12.97 0.57
N ASP A 195 15.74 -12.56 -0.10
CA ASP A 195 15.37 -13.06 -1.43
C ASP A 195 15.92 -12.19 -2.58
N ILE A 196 16.85 -11.27 -2.28
CA ILE A 196 17.52 -10.42 -3.27
C ILE A 196 18.74 -11.17 -3.79
N PRO A 197 18.81 -11.56 -5.08
CA PRO A 197 20.05 -12.06 -5.66
C PRO A 197 21.12 -10.98 -5.48
N ARG A 198 22.21 -11.30 -4.78
CA ARG A 198 23.39 -10.43 -4.77
C ARG A 198 23.90 -10.37 -6.22
N GLN A 199 23.73 -9.24 -6.89
CA GLN A 199 24.58 -8.96 -8.05
C GLN A 199 26.01 -8.83 -7.51
N GLU A 200 26.81 -9.87 -7.74
CA GLU A 200 28.24 -9.82 -7.52
C GLU A 200 28.77 -8.63 -8.34
N ALA A 201 29.34 -7.65 -7.63
CA ALA A 201 30.07 -6.59 -8.26
C ALA A 201 31.30 -7.22 -8.95
N GLU A 202 31.25 -7.41 -10.26
CA GLU A 202 32.46 -7.53 -11.07
C GLU A 202 33.24 -6.23 -10.94
N VAL A 203 34.10 -6.18 -9.93
CA VAL A 203 35.22 -5.24 -9.90
C VAL A 203 36.17 -5.74 -10.98
N ALA A 204 36.02 -5.20 -12.19
CA ALA A 204 37.05 -5.26 -13.21
C ALA A 204 38.29 -4.56 -12.65
N THR A 205 39.18 -5.34 -12.04
CA THR A 205 40.56 -4.93 -11.81
C THR A 205 41.21 -4.80 -13.18
N HIS A 206 41.25 -3.59 -13.70
CA HIS A 206 42.30 -3.20 -14.63
C HIS A 206 43.63 -3.34 -13.89
N ALA A 207 44.35 -4.42 -14.19
CA ALA A 207 45.77 -4.55 -13.93
C ALA A 207 46.50 -4.37 -15.26
N ASP A 208 47.59 -3.62 -15.19
CA ASP A 208 48.53 -3.27 -16.26
C ASP A 208 49.07 -4.46 -17.06
#